data_AF-A0AA38FII7-F1
#
_entry.id   AF-A0AA38FII7-F1
#
_cell.length_a   1.000
_cell.length_b   1.000
_cell.length_c   1.000
_cell.angle_alpha   90.00
_cell.angle_beta   90.00
_cell.angle_gamma   90.00
#
_symmetry.space_group_name_H-M   'P 1'
#
loop_
_entity.id
_entity.type
_entity.pdbx_description
1 polymer ?
#
loop_
_entity_poly.entity_id
_entity_poly.type
_entity_poly.pdbx_seq_one_letter_code
_entity_poly.pdbx_strand_id
1 'polypeptide(L)'
;FEVMKNGTVAYQMLLGRPWLRRVHARNYWNEGFMTLGHGRESVKINVITRHHKIEPGDSSDETDDRTSSNYSSTSEVDTEDEE
;
A
#
# COMPACT_ATOMS: atom_id res chain seq x y z
N PHE A 1 16.52 -18.21 2.26
CA PHE A 1 17.25 -17.11 1.59
C PHE A 1 17.62 -17.58 0.20
N GLU A 2 17.07 -16.95 -0.82
CA GLU A 2 17.32 -17.31 -2.22
C GLU A 2 18.61 -16.62 -2.68
N VAL A 3 19.68 -17.40 -2.84
CA VAL A 3 20.98 -16.89 -3.29
C VAL A 3 20.95 -16.81 -4.82
N MET A 4 20.85 -15.61 -5.36
CA MET A 4 21.05 -15.38 -6.81
C MET A 4 22.52 -15.64 -7.17
N LYS A 5 22.76 -16.31 -8.30
CA LYS A 5 24.05 -16.88 -8.74
C LYS A 5 25.25 -15.92 -8.91
N ASN A 6 25.13 -14.63 -8.54
CA ASN A 6 26.18 -13.62 -8.72
C ASN A 6 26.69 -12.96 -7.42
N GLY A 7 26.50 -13.59 -6.25
CA GLY A 7 27.05 -13.09 -4.98
C GLY A 7 26.37 -11.82 -4.45
N THR A 8 25.35 -11.31 -5.14
CA THR A 8 24.51 -10.21 -4.66
C THR A 8 23.44 -10.81 -3.75
N VAL A 9 23.60 -10.64 -2.44
CA VAL A 9 22.57 -11.02 -1.47
C VAL A 9 21.39 -10.06 -1.67
N ALA A 10 20.32 -10.55 -2.29
CA ALA A 10 19.09 -9.79 -2.45
C ALA A 10 18.34 -9.79 -1.10
N TYR A 11 18.41 -8.69 -0.38
CA TYR A 11 17.55 -8.46 0.78
C TYR A 11 16.19 -7.97 0.30
N GLN A 12 15.13 -8.66 0.73
CA GLN A 12 13.78 -8.17 0.52
C GLN A 12 13.61 -6.89 1.34
N MET A 13 13.26 -5.79 0.66
CA MET A 13 12.97 -4.51 1.29
C MET A 13 11.48 -4.22 1.23
N LEU A 14 10.92 -3.81 2.36
CA LEU A 14 9.56 -3.30 2.46
C LEU A 14 9.59 -1.78 2.34
N LEU A 15 8.98 -1.26 1.28
CA LEU A 15 8.92 0.18 1.01
C LEU A 15 7.58 0.74 1.49
N GLY A 16 7.65 1.57 2.53
CA GLY A 16 6.48 2.22 3.12
C GLY A 16 5.94 3.38 2.28
N ARG A 17 4.71 3.80 2.60
CA ARG A 17 4.05 4.97 1.97
C ARG A 17 4.90 6.26 1.95
N PRO A 18 5.64 6.63 3.02
CA PRO A 18 6.46 7.85 2.99
C PRO A 18 7.51 7.83 1.88
N TRP A 19 8.18 6.69 1.69
CA TRP A 19 9.19 6.54 0.66
C TRP A 19 8.57 6.61 -0.74
N LEU A 20 7.45 5.90 -0.94
CA LEU A 20 6.72 5.88 -2.22
C LEU A 20 6.24 7.29 -2.62
N ARG A 21 5.76 8.10 -1.67
CA ARG A 21 5.39 9.49 -1.94
C ARG A 21 6.58 10.34 -2.36
N ARG A 22 7.72 10.19 -1.67
CA ARG A 22 8.94 10.95 -1.94
C ARG A 22 9.48 10.73 -3.35
N VAL A 23 9.32 9.51 -3.88
CA VAL A 23 9.75 9.18 -5.24
C VAL A 23 8.64 9.33 -6.28
N HIS A 24 7.51 9.96 -5.94
CA HIS A 24 6.35 10.12 -6.84
C HIS A 24 5.86 8.78 -7.46
N ALA A 25 5.85 7.71 -6.66
CA ALA A 25 5.41 6.40 -7.13
C ALA A 25 3.94 6.43 -7.56
N ARG A 26 3.64 5.84 -8.73
CA ARG A 26 2.27 5.60 -9.22
C ARG A 26 2.10 4.13 -9.56
N ASN A 27 1.05 3.53 -9.03
CA ASN A 27 0.77 2.11 -9.21
C ASN A 27 -0.31 1.89 -10.26
N TYR A 28 -0.06 0.97 -11.16
CA TYR A 28 -0.96 0.56 -12.23
C TYR A 28 -1.21 -0.95 -12.10
N TRP A 29 -1.98 -1.33 -11.07
CA TRP A 29 -2.18 -2.73 -10.69
C TRP A 29 -2.81 -3.58 -11.80
N ASN A 30 -3.80 -3.04 -12.50
CA ASN A 30 -4.46 -3.72 -13.61
C ASN A 30 -3.51 -4.01 -14.77
N GLU A 31 -2.50 -3.17 -14.95
CA GLU A 31 -1.53 -3.26 -16.03
C GLU A 31 -0.24 -3.97 -15.60
N GLY A 32 -0.11 -4.32 -14.31
CA GLY A 32 1.04 -5.06 -13.77
C GLY A 32 2.33 -4.25 -13.69
N PHE A 33 2.26 -2.92 -13.52
CA PHE A 33 3.47 -2.11 -13.36
C PHE A 33 3.31 -0.94 -12.39
N MET A 34 4.43 -0.34 -12.02
CA MET A 34 4.55 0.88 -11.23
C MET A 34 5.53 1.83 -11.92
N THR A 35 5.31 3.13 -11.78
CA THR A 35 6.30 4.14 -12.21
C THR A 35 6.85 4.88 -10.99
N LEU A 36 8.15 5.15 -10.99
CA LEU A 36 8.83 6.00 -10.01
C LEU A 36 9.35 7.27 -10.70
N GLY A 37 9.25 8.43 -10.06
CA GLY A 37 9.69 9.71 -10.61
C GLY A 37 8.54 10.56 -11.16
N HIS A 38 8.86 11.75 -11.65
CA HIS A 38 7.88 12.72 -12.13
C HIS A 38 8.12 13.08 -13.61
N GLY A 39 7.04 13.14 -14.40
CA GLY A 39 7.11 13.58 -15.79
C GLY A 39 7.94 12.64 -16.69
N ARG A 40 8.87 13.24 -17.46
CA ARG A 40 9.68 12.51 -18.46
C ARG A 40 10.81 11.68 -17.86
N GLU A 41 11.14 11.89 -16.58
CA GLU A 41 12.20 11.17 -15.87
C GLU A 41 11.67 9.97 -15.08
N SER A 42 10.45 9.52 -15.38
CA SER A 42 9.86 8.39 -14.69
C SER A 42 10.43 7.04 -15.17
N VAL A 43 10.77 6.17 -14.23
CA VAL A 43 11.19 4.78 -14.48
C VAL A 43 10.01 3.84 -14.30
N LYS A 44 9.78 2.97 -15.29
CA LYS A 44 8.75 1.92 -15.24
C LYS A 44 9.34 0.63 -14.66
N ILE A 45 8.68 0.08 -13.65
CA ILE A 45 9.02 -1.18 -13.00
C ILE A 45 7.84 -2.13 -13.15
N ASN A 46 8.07 -3.32 -13.71
CA ASN A 46 7.05 -4.36 -13.77
C ASN A 46 6.83 -4.94 -12.38
N VAL A 47 5.57 -5.07 -11.98
CA VAL A 47 5.16 -5.61 -10.68
C VAL A 47 4.59 -7.00 -10.90
N ILE A 48 5.18 -7.99 -10.24
CA ILE A 48 4.65 -9.36 -10.23
C ILE A 48 3.62 -9.44 -9.09
N THR A 49 2.34 -9.41 -9.44
CA THR A 49 1.27 -9.74 -8.50
C THR A 49 1.23 -11.25 -8.31
N ARG A 50 1.68 -11.72 -7.15
CA ARG A 50 1.45 -13.11 -6.75
C ARG A 50 -0.01 -13.23 -6.36
N HIS A 51 -0.85 -13.73 -7.28
CA HIS A 51 -2.18 -14.18 -6.90
C HIS A 51 -2.00 -15.38 -5.97
N HIS A 52 -2.31 -15.21 -4.68
CA HIS A 52 -2.51 -16.35 -3.80
C HIS A 52 -3.68 -17.11 -4.41
N LYS A 53 -3.41 -18.27 -4.98
CA LYS A 53 -4.46 -19.18 -5.44
C LYS A 53 -5.15 -19.65 -4.16
N ILE A 54 -6.26 -19.00 -3.80
CA ILE A 54 -7.14 -19.50 -2.75
C ILE A 54 -7.68 -20.80 -3.32
N GLU A 55 -7.20 -21.94 -2.81
CA GLU A 55 -7.82 -23.22 -3.14
C GLU A 55 -9.26 -23.16 -2.64
N PRO A 56 -10.26 -23.44 -3.51
CA PRO A 56 -11.65 -23.54 -3.07
C PRO A 56 -11.78 -24.84 -2.26
N GLY A 57 -11.48 -24.78 -0.98
CA GLY A 57 -11.45 -25.97 -0.12
C GLY A 57 -11.56 -25.73 1.38
N ASP A 58 -11.38 -24.51 1.88
CA ASP A 58 -11.58 -24.22 3.31
C ASP A 58 -12.73 -23.23 3.50
N SER A 59 -13.94 -23.75 3.33
CA SER A 59 -15.16 -23.14 3.84
C SER A 59 -15.23 -23.42 5.35
N SER A 60 -14.55 -22.59 6.13
CA SER A 60 -14.87 -22.42 7.54
C SER A 60 -15.45 -21.02 7.68
N ASP A 61 -16.78 -20.99 7.53
CA ASP A 61 -17.71 -19.98 8.00
C ASP A 61 -17.28 -19.42 9.37
N GLU A 62 -17.10 -18.11 9.50
CA GLU A 62 -17.49 -17.36 10.71
C GLU A 62 -17.45 -15.84 10.47
N THR A 63 -18.64 -15.32 10.22
CA THR A 63 -19.21 -14.03 10.70
C THR A 63 -18.61 -12.69 10.26
N ASP A 64 -19.46 -11.96 9.53
CA ASP A 64 -19.50 -10.49 9.39
C ASP A 64 -19.24 -9.75 10.71
N ASP A 65 -18.33 -8.79 10.69
CA ASP A 65 -18.47 -7.60 11.54
C ASP A 65 -18.13 -6.33 10.74
N ARG A 66 -19.19 -5.70 10.25
CA ARG A 66 -19.20 -4.37 9.67
C ARG A 66 -18.92 -3.34 10.76
N THR A 67 -17.66 -3.12 11.12
CA THR A 67 -17.31 -1.95 11.93
C THR A 67 -17.17 -0.73 11.02
N SER A 68 -18.29 -0.05 10.81
CA SER A 68 -18.35 1.30 10.27
C SER A 68 -17.76 2.27 11.30
N SER A 69 -16.48 2.61 11.13
CA SER A 69 -15.83 3.63 11.96
C SER A 69 -16.27 5.03 11.54
N ASN A 70 -17.46 5.43 11.99
CA ASN A 70 -17.92 6.81 12.00
C ASN A 70 -17.23 7.52 13.18
N TYR A 71 -16.05 8.11 12.96
CA TYR A 71 -15.48 9.01 13.97
C TYR A 71 -16.05 10.41 13.74
N SER A 72 -16.95 10.78 14.65
CA SER A 72 -17.61 12.07 14.74
C SER A 72 -16.56 13.17 14.95
N SER A 73 -16.54 14.17 14.08
CA SER A 73 -15.76 15.39 14.27
C SER A 73 -16.39 16.23 15.38
N THR A 74 -15.75 16.31 16.53
CA THR A 74 -16.02 17.37 17.52
C THR A 74 -15.06 18.51 17.24
N SER A 75 -15.52 19.52 16.52
CA SER A 75 -14.90 20.84 16.53
C SER A 75 -15.31 21.55 17.82
N GLU A 76 -14.39 21.63 18.77
CA GLU A 76 -14.56 22.51 19.94
C GLU A 76 -14.43 23.95 19.45
N VAL A 77 -15.55 24.68 19.51
CA VAL A 77 -15.61 26.12 19.24
C VAL A 77 -15.20 26.82 20.52
N ASP A 78 -14.01 27.41 20.47
CA ASP A 78 -13.52 28.41 21.40
C ASP A 78 -14.47 29.62 21.34
N THR A 79 -15.11 29.96 22.46
CA THR A 79 -15.89 31.20 22.57
C THR A 79 -15.39 31.94 23.79
N GLU A 80 -14.52 32.92 23.52
CA GLU A 80 -14.26 34.05 24.39
C GLU A 80 -15.56 34.85 24.49
N ASP A 81 -16.05 35.09 25.71
CA ASP A 81 -17.10 36.09 25.96
C ASP A 81 -16.63 36.99 27.10
N GLU A 82 -16.50 38.28 26.76
CA GLU A 82 -16.19 39.42 27.62
C GLU A 82 -17.48 39.96 28.25
N GLU A 83 -17.54 40.15 29.58
CA GLU A 83 -17.91 41.41 30.24
C GLU A 83 -17.63 41.38 31.76
#